data_AF-A0AAU7CG48-F1
#
_entry.id   AF-A0AAU7CG48-F1
#
_cell.length_a   1.000
_cell.length_b   1.000
_cell.length_c   1.000
_cell.angle_alpha   90.00
_cell.angle_beta   90.00
_cell.angle_gamma   90.00
#
_symmetry.space_group_name_H-M   'P 1'
#
loop_
_entity.id
_entity.type
_entity.pdbx_description
1 polymer ?
#
loop_
_entity_poly.entity_id
_entity_poly.type
_entity_poly.pdbx_seq_one_letter_code
_entity_poly.pdbx_strand_id
1 'polypeptide(L)'
;MRVQVKVISATLLTLALAAWQLVPSRGQQPDSDPDRFNFVIVESFDAKYLGDSPGHFGRGKIGQAQPDLALGDPVFRKDSLIGKVTGISWDRVKENLEVEFDPEPFELDEHGRPAAPTRVAVGESLWIPRGGKKQQSPANTTNSRPQRDTAP
;
A
#
# COMPACT_ATOMS: atom_id res chain seq x y z
N MET A 1 80.09 -11.23 15.25
CA MET A 1 78.78 -11.13 15.93
C MET A 1 78.05 -9.90 15.42
N ARG A 2 77.03 -10.06 14.58
CA ARG A 2 76.03 -9.03 14.27
C ARG A 2 74.67 -9.69 14.10
N VAL A 3 73.69 -9.04 14.73
CA VAL A 3 72.34 -9.53 15.05
C VAL A 3 71.40 -9.32 13.86
N GLN A 4 70.44 -10.25 13.73
CA GLN A 4 69.31 -10.31 12.80
C GLN A 4 68.48 -9.02 12.74
N VAL A 5 67.84 -8.75 11.59
CA VAL A 5 66.41 -8.36 11.55
C VAL A 5 65.77 -8.92 10.27
N LYS A 6 64.90 -9.92 10.42
CA LYS A 6 63.94 -10.34 9.38
C LYS A 6 62.76 -9.36 9.40
N VAL A 7 62.52 -8.66 8.30
CA VAL A 7 61.29 -7.87 8.12
C VAL A 7 60.23 -8.77 7.51
N ILE A 8 59.26 -9.17 8.33
CA ILE A 8 58.03 -9.82 7.90
C ILE A 8 57.05 -8.68 7.62
N SER A 9 56.91 -8.28 6.36
CA SER A 9 55.88 -7.32 5.96
C SER A 9 54.55 -8.06 5.84
N ALA A 10 53.68 -7.75 6.80
CA ALA A 10 52.32 -8.23 6.91
C ALA A 10 51.45 -7.69 5.76
N THR A 11 51.13 -8.54 4.78
CA THR A 11 50.09 -8.29 3.79
C THR A 11 48.74 -8.65 4.41
N LEU A 12 48.16 -7.73 5.19
CA LEU A 12 46.86 -7.93 5.86
C LEU A 12 45.79 -7.02 5.24
N LEU A 13 44.95 -7.66 4.41
CA LEU A 13 43.49 -7.68 4.60
C LEU A 13 42.75 -6.32 4.61
N THR A 14 42.57 -5.68 3.44
CA THR A 14 41.74 -4.47 3.29
C THR A 14 40.77 -4.49 2.09
N LEU A 15 40.37 -5.66 1.60
CA LEU A 15 39.55 -5.79 0.38
C LEU A 15 38.09 -6.27 0.57
N ALA A 16 37.61 -6.46 1.80
CA ALA A 16 36.31 -7.11 2.04
C ALA A 16 35.17 -6.20 2.57
N LEU A 17 35.29 -4.86 2.52
CA LEU A 17 34.25 -3.93 3.03
C LEU A 17 33.57 -3.06 1.96
N ALA A 18 34.00 -3.10 0.70
CA ALA A 18 33.45 -2.24 -0.36
C ALA A 18 32.26 -2.86 -1.14
N ALA A 19 31.85 -4.10 -0.85
CA ALA A 19 30.87 -4.81 -1.68
C ALA A 19 29.40 -4.54 -1.31
N TRP A 20 29.10 -3.87 -0.20
CA TRP A 20 27.71 -3.65 0.26
C TRP A 20 27.13 -2.27 -0.05
N GLN A 21 27.87 -1.37 -0.70
CA GLN A 21 27.40 0.00 -0.99
C GLN A 21 26.84 0.20 -2.40
N LEU A 22 26.76 -0.85 -3.24
CA LEU A 22 26.34 -0.72 -4.64
C LEU A 22 25.28 -1.74 -5.04
N VAL A 23 24.44 -2.18 -4.12
CA VAL A 23 23.13 -2.69 -4.53
C VAL A 23 22.22 -1.46 -4.63
N PRO A 24 22.01 -0.88 -5.82
CA PRO A 24 20.93 0.06 -5.96
C PRO A 24 19.68 -0.73 -5.65
N SER A 25 19.14 -0.54 -4.45
CA SER A 25 17.76 -0.85 -4.15
C SER A 25 16.94 -0.02 -5.11
N ARG A 26 16.72 -0.58 -6.31
CA ARG A 26 15.59 -0.26 -7.15
C ARG A 26 14.40 -0.59 -6.27
N GLY A 27 13.99 0.37 -5.44
CA GLY A 27 12.74 0.29 -4.71
C GLY A 27 11.73 -0.19 -5.73
N GLN A 28 11.16 -1.37 -5.48
CA GLN A 28 10.29 -2.06 -6.42
C GLN A 28 9.24 -1.05 -6.87
N GLN A 29 9.43 -0.50 -8.06
CA GLN A 29 8.44 0.38 -8.64
C GLN A 29 7.28 -0.55 -8.97
N PRO A 30 6.13 -0.43 -8.28
CA PRO A 30 5.03 -1.35 -8.51
C PRO A 30 4.66 -1.33 -9.99
N ASP A 31 4.38 -2.50 -10.57
CA ASP A 31 3.98 -2.64 -11.96
C ASP A 31 2.86 -1.63 -12.27
N SER A 32 3.09 -0.81 -13.28
CA SER A 32 2.13 0.23 -13.69
C SER A 32 1.02 -0.42 -14.50
N ASP A 33 0.04 -0.99 -13.83
CA ASP A 33 -1.23 -1.38 -14.44
C ASP A 33 -1.95 -0.09 -14.91
N PRO A 34 -2.23 0.08 -16.22
CA PRO A 34 -2.89 1.28 -16.73
C PRO A 34 -4.29 1.50 -16.14
N ASP A 35 -4.94 0.44 -15.67
CA ASP A 35 -6.26 0.46 -15.07
C ASP A 35 -6.22 0.72 -13.55
N ARG A 36 -5.04 0.97 -12.98
CA ARG A 36 -4.86 1.25 -11.56
C ARG A 36 -4.07 2.53 -11.33
N PHE A 37 -4.49 3.29 -10.34
CA PHE A 37 -3.70 4.38 -9.80
C PHE A 37 -2.98 3.87 -8.55
N ASN A 38 -1.67 3.66 -8.68
CA ASN A 38 -0.81 3.25 -7.56
C ASN A 38 -0.29 4.48 -6.82
N PHE A 39 -0.30 4.42 -5.49
CA PHE A 39 0.23 5.47 -4.63
C PHE A 39 0.87 4.88 -3.38
N VAL A 40 1.78 5.65 -2.78
CA VAL A 40 2.51 5.24 -1.58
C VAL A 40 2.03 6.06 -0.40
N ILE A 41 1.82 5.41 0.75
CA ILE A 41 1.46 6.08 1.99
C ILE A 41 2.62 6.96 2.47
N VAL A 42 2.35 8.25 2.62
CA VAL A 42 3.32 9.23 3.13
C VAL A 42 3.07 9.55 4.59
N GLU A 43 1.81 9.58 5.02
CA GLU A 43 1.42 9.80 6.41
C GLU A 43 0.36 8.78 6.80
N SER A 44 0.53 8.19 7.97
CA SER A 44 -0.40 7.22 8.51
C SER A 44 -0.83 7.65 9.90
N PHE A 45 -2.14 7.76 10.10
CA PHE A 45 -2.75 8.06 11.38
C PHE A 45 -3.48 6.81 11.83
N ASP A 46 -3.25 6.40 13.08
CA ASP A 46 -4.06 5.33 13.64
C ASP A 46 -5.51 5.83 13.66
N ALA A 47 -6.40 5.04 13.08
CA ALA A 47 -7.61 5.54 12.48
C ALA A 47 -8.50 6.41 13.39
N LYS A 48 -9.33 7.21 12.73
CA LYS A 48 -10.45 8.02 13.24
C LYS A 48 -11.25 7.46 14.42
N TYR A 49 -11.37 6.14 14.54
CA TYR A 49 -12.05 5.50 15.66
C TYR A 49 -11.31 5.60 17.00
N LEU A 50 -10.03 5.96 17.02
CA LEU A 50 -9.28 6.32 18.23
C LEU A 50 -9.34 7.82 18.56
N GLY A 51 -10.11 8.61 17.78
CA GLY A 51 -10.21 10.05 17.93
C GLY A 51 -9.14 10.84 17.16
N ASP A 52 -8.25 10.16 16.45
CA ASP A 52 -7.25 10.78 15.58
C ASP A 52 -7.90 11.24 14.27
N SER A 53 -7.90 12.54 14.03
CA SER A 53 -8.18 13.13 12.72
C SER A 53 -6.91 13.85 12.31
N PRO A 54 -6.40 13.69 11.06
CA PRO A 54 -7.05 13.21 9.82
C PRO A 54 -6.86 11.71 9.45
N GLY A 55 -7.41 11.26 8.31
CA GLY A 55 -7.23 9.91 7.73
C GLY A 55 -5.83 9.67 7.13
N HIS A 56 -5.60 8.53 6.47
CA HIS A 56 -4.28 8.22 5.88
C HIS A 56 -4.03 9.04 4.61
N PHE A 57 -2.80 9.52 4.43
CA PHE A 57 -2.38 10.24 3.21
C PHE A 57 -1.44 9.41 2.36
N GLY A 58 -1.80 9.33 1.09
CA GLY A 58 -1.06 8.71 0.02
C GLY A 58 -0.59 9.72 -1.01
N ARG A 59 0.56 9.48 -1.62
CA ARG A 59 1.07 10.25 -2.75
C ARG A 59 1.39 9.33 -3.92
N GLY A 60 0.84 9.66 -5.09
CA GLY A 60 1.14 8.98 -6.34
C GLY A 60 1.51 9.98 -7.42
N LYS A 61 2.36 9.54 -8.35
CA LYS A 61 2.65 10.32 -9.56
C LYS A 61 1.52 10.13 -10.54
N ILE A 62 1.09 11.23 -11.16
CA ILE A 62 0.20 11.15 -12.30
C ILE A 62 0.95 11.60 -13.55
N GLY A 63 0.61 11.01 -14.69
CA GLY A 63 1.09 11.54 -15.96
C GLY A 63 0.41 12.86 -16.33
N GLN A 64 0.59 13.30 -17.57
CA GLN A 64 -0.04 14.52 -18.09
C GLN A 64 -1.58 14.47 -18.17
N ALA A 65 -2.16 13.27 -18.06
CA ALA A 65 -3.62 13.09 -18.07
C ALA A 65 -4.20 13.29 -16.66
N GLN A 66 -5.34 13.99 -16.60
CA GLN A 66 -6.11 14.12 -15.37
C GLN A 66 -6.44 12.73 -14.80
N PRO A 67 -6.22 12.49 -13.50
CA PRO A 67 -6.58 11.22 -12.89
C PRO A 67 -8.11 11.12 -12.80
N ASP A 68 -8.66 10.01 -13.28
CA ASP A 68 -10.07 9.67 -13.14
C ASP A 68 -10.28 9.03 -11.76
N LEU A 69 -10.32 9.87 -10.74
CA LEU A 69 -10.48 9.50 -9.34
C LEU A 69 -11.51 10.42 -8.68
N ALA A 70 -12.36 9.85 -7.84
CA ALA A 70 -13.47 10.53 -7.17
C ALA A 70 -13.53 10.19 -5.68
N LEU A 71 -14.23 11.04 -4.93
CA LEU A 71 -14.56 10.76 -3.54
C LEU A 71 -15.45 9.52 -3.44
N GLY A 72 -15.15 8.64 -2.50
CA GLY A 72 -15.82 7.38 -2.30
C GLY A 72 -15.28 6.21 -3.14
N ASP A 73 -14.28 6.45 -4.00
CA ASP A 73 -13.64 5.39 -4.75
C ASP A 73 -12.97 4.37 -3.79
N PRO A 74 -13.02 3.07 -4.11
CA PRO A 74 -12.46 2.04 -3.26
C PRO A 74 -10.93 2.06 -3.29
N VAL A 75 -10.32 1.92 -2.11
CA VAL A 75 -8.87 1.79 -1.95
C VAL A 75 -8.53 0.34 -1.64
N PHE A 76 -7.57 -0.21 -2.37
CA PHE A 76 -7.17 -1.60 -2.25
C PHE A 76 -5.71 -1.76 -1.81
N ARG A 77 -5.50 -2.79 -0.99
CA ARG A 77 -4.20 -3.38 -0.68
C ARG A 77 -4.17 -4.76 -1.32
N LYS A 78 -3.29 -4.96 -2.31
CA LYS A 78 -3.27 -6.20 -3.12
C LYS A 78 -4.66 -6.44 -3.74
N ASP A 79 -5.44 -7.40 -3.24
CA ASP A 79 -6.80 -7.71 -3.74
C ASP A 79 -7.88 -7.45 -2.66
N SER A 80 -7.50 -6.88 -1.52
CA SER A 80 -8.41 -6.61 -0.40
C SER A 80 -8.83 -5.14 -0.40
N LEU A 81 -10.13 -4.89 -0.33
CA LEU A 81 -10.68 -3.56 -0.07
C LEU A 81 -10.31 -3.16 1.36
N ILE A 82 -9.68 -1.99 1.52
CA ILE A 82 -9.21 -1.50 2.82
C ILE A 82 -9.83 -0.17 3.22
N GLY A 83 -10.52 0.52 2.33
CA GLY A 83 -11.05 1.85 2.62
C GLY A 83 -11.68 2.54 1.42
N LYS A 84 -12.02 3.81 1.60
CA LYS A 84 -12.58 4.66 0.56
C LYS A 84 -11.92 6.03 0.57
N VAL A 85 -11.72 6.58 -0.62
CA VAL A 85 -11.16 7.91 -0.81
C VAL A 85 -12.07 8.95 -0.15
N THR A 86 -11.51 9.78 0.72
CA THR A 86 -12.22 10.86 1.43
C THR A 86 -11.75 12.25 0.99
N GLY A 87 -10.55 12.35 0.42
CA GLY A 87 -9.99 13.60 -0.09
C GLY A 87 -9.05 13.36 -1.28
N ILE A 88 -9.03 14.33 -2.20
CA ILE A 88 -8.15 14.31 -3.37
C ILE A 88 -7.60 15.72 -3.55
N SER A 89 -6.27 15.84 -3.62
CA SER A 89 -5.57 17.08 -3.91
C SER A 89 -4.60 16.88 -5.06
N TRP A 90 -4.78 17.62 -6.15
CA TRP A 90 -3.95 17.51 -7.34
C TRP A 90 -3.06 18.74 -7.51
N ASP A 91 -1.74 18.52 -7.45
CA ASP A 91 -0.74 19.51 -7.84
C ASP A 91 -0.31 19.31 -9.30
N ARG A 92 -0.84 20.16 -10.19
CA ARG A 92 -0.51 20.17 -11.62
C ARG A 92 0.94 20.54 -11.91
N VAL A 93 1.55 21.36 -11.06
CA VAL A 93 2.93 21.83 -11.27
C VAL A 93 3.92 20.74 -10.92
N LYS A 94 3.62 19.94 -9.88
CA LYS A 94 4.46 18.83 -9.43
C LYS A 94 4.08 17.48 -10.04
N GLU A 95 3.04 17.43 -10.88
CA GLU A 95 2.48 16.19 -11.44
C GLU A 95 2.19 15.12 -10.36
N ASN A 96 1.78 15.59 -9.17
CA ASN A 96 1.54 14.74 -8.01
C ASN A 96 0.07 14.77 -7.62
N LEU A 97 -0.44 13.61 -7.24
CA LEU A 97 -1.75 13.47 -6.65
C LEU A 97 -1.60 12.99 -5.21
N GLU A 98 -2.22 13.73 -4.30
CA GLU A 98 -2.37 13.37 -2.91
C GLU A 98 -3.78 12.85 -2.69
N VAL A 99 -3.87 11.71 -2.02
CA VAL A 99 -5.10 10.99 -1.74
C VAL A 99 -5.22 10.84 -0.24
N GLU A 100 -6.33 11.29 0.32
CA GLU A 100 -6.74 10.99 1.67
C GLU A 100 -7.77 9.87 1.63
N PHE A 101 -7.66 8.88 2.52
CA PHE A 101 -8.66 7.85 2.66
C PHE A 101 -8.84 7.41 4.12
N ASP A 102 -10.07 7.03 4.46
CA ASP A 102 -10.40 6.44 5.75
C ASP A 102 -10.36 4.90 5.61
N PRO A 103 -9.58 4.19 6.44
CA PRO A 103 -9.55 2.74 6.41
C PRO A 103 -10.86 2.16 6.96
N GLU A 104 -11.31 1.04 6.42
CA GLU A 104 -12.38 0.28 7.04
C GLU A 104 -11.89 -0.24 8.41
N PRO A 105 -12.70 -0.09 9.47
CA PRO A 105 -12.22 -0.22 10.84
C PRO A 105 -11.75 -1.63 11.19
N PHE A 106 -12.24 -2.65 10.47
CA PHE A 106 -11.90 -4.04 10.72
C PHE A 106 -11.84 -4.83 9.42
N GLU A 107 -10.85 -5.71 9.31
CA GLU A 107 -10.95 -6.85 8.42
C GLU A 107 -12.04 -7.77 8.97
N LEU A 108 -13.02 -8.13 8.14
CA LEU A 108 -14.08 -9.06 8.51
C LEU A 108 -13.60 -10.50 8.25
N ASP A 109 -13.79 -11.39 9.22
CA ASP A 109 -13.59 -12.84 9.01
C ASP A 109 -14.67 -13.43 8.09
N GLU A 110 -14.53 -14.72 7.74
CA GLU A 110 -15.52 -15.45 6.94
C GLU A 110 -16.94 -15.44 7.53
N HIS A 111 -17.09 -15.07 8.79
CA HIS A 111 -18.35 -14.99 9.53
C HIS A 111 -18.84 -13.53 9.73
N GLY A 112 -18.18 -12.54 9.11
CA GLY A 112 -18.53 -11.13 9.23
C GLY A 112 -18.20 -10.51 10.59
N ARG A 113 -17.26 -11.09 11.35
CA ARG A 113 -16.80 -10.56 12.64
C ARG A 113 -15.54 -9.73 12.45
N PRO A 114 -15.34 -8.67 13.24
CA PRO A 114 -14.09 -7.92 13.22
C PRO A 114 -12.93 -8.80 13.68
N ALA A 115 -12.02 -9.15 12.77
CA ALA A 115 -10.89 -10.04 13.01
C ALA A 115 -9.66 -9.27 13.50
N ALA A 116 -9.31 -8.18 12.82
CA ALA A 116 -8.19 -7.32 13.18
C ALA A 116 -8.40 -5.90 12.62
N PRO A 117 -7.90 -4.86 13.30
CA PRO A 117 -7.86 -3.52 12.72
C PRO A 117 -6.97 -3.51 11.48
N THR A 118 -7.48 -2.96 10.38
CA THR A 118 -6.70 -2.76 9.15
C THR A 118 -5.63 -1.70 9.41
N ARG A 119 -4.43 -2.13 9.78
CA ARG A 119 -3.29 -1.23 9.99
C ARG A 119 -2.64 -0.92 8.66
N VAL A 120 -2.46 0.36 8.36
CA VAL A 120 -1.75 0.86 7.16
C VAL A 120 -0.45 1.52 7.60
N ALA A 121 0.67 1.12 6.99
CA ALA A 121 1.99 1.65 7.35
C ALA A 121 2.48 2.71 6.35
N VAL A 122 3.30 3.65 6.83
CA VAL A 122 4.02 4.57 5.95
C VAL A 122 4.98 3.79 5.04
N GLY A 123 5.05 4.19 3.77
CA GLY A 123 5.83 3.51 2.74
C GLY A 123 5.10 2.34 2.07
N GLU A 124 3.89 1.99 2.53
CA GLU A 124 3.09 0.96 1.90
C GLU A 124 2.51 1.42 0.55
N SER A 125 2.43 0.51 -0.42
CA SER A 125 1.85 0.79 -1.73
C SER A 125 0.41 0.29 -1.80
N LEU A 126 -0.49 1.19 -2.17
CA LEU A 126 -1.92 0.94 -2.35
C LEU A 126 -2.35 1.33 -3.77
N TRP A 127 -3.55 0.95 -4.15
CA TRP A 127 -4.09 1.32 -5.45
C TRP A 127 -5.59 1.58 -5.46
N ILE A 128 -6.02 2.40 -6.42
CA ILE A 128 -7.44 2.69 -6.73
C ILE A 128 -7.70 2.33 -8.20
N PRO A 129 -8.79 1.64 -8.54
CA PRO A 129 -9.15 1.37 -9.93
C PRO A 129 -9.39 2.67 -10.70
N ARG A 130 -8.87 2.77 -11.93
CA ARG A 130 -9.12 3.85 -12.86
C ARG A 130 -10.22 3.46 -13.84
N GLY A 131 -11.03 4.43 -14.26
CA GLY A 131 -12.12 4.19 -15.17
C GLY A 131 -13.37 3.77 -14.40
N GLY A 132 -14.32 4.69 -14.28
CA GLY A 132 -15.57 4.62 -13.52
C GLY A 132 -16.57 3.47 -13.82
N LYS A 133 -16.11 2.27 -14.21
CA LYS A 133 -16.87 1.05 -13.98
C LYS A 133 -16.92 0.83 -12.48
N LYS A 134 -17.89 1.46 -11.82
CA LYS A 134 -18.27 1.16 -10.43
C LYS A 134 -18.31 -0.35 -10.31
N GLN A 135 -17.29 -0.93 -9.67
CA GLN A 135 -17.32 -2.34 -9.31
C GLN A 135 -18.56 -2.45 -8.41
N GLN A 136 -19.62 -2.99 -9.00
CA GLN A 136 -20.79 -3.44 -8.27
C GLN A 136 -20.23 -4.30 -7.16
N SER A 137 -20.30 -3.82 -5.91
CA SER A 137 -20.00 -4.63 -4.73
C SER A 137 -20.67 -5.99 -4.99
N PRO A 138 -19.95 -7.12 -4.91
CA PRO A 138 -20.52 -8.41 -5.23
C PRO A 138 -21.79 -8.53 -4.42
N ALA A 139 -22.93 -8.56 -5.13
CA ALA A 139 -24.23 -8.63 -4.52
C ALA A 139 -24.18 -9.82 -3.58
N ASN A 140 -24.30 -9.55 -2.28
CA ASN A 140 -24.33 -10.54 -1.22
C ASN A 140 -25.48 -11.49 -1.58
N THR A 141 -25.14 -12.58 -2.29
CA THR A 141 -26.10 -13.50 -2.86
C THR A 141 -26.56 -14.34 -1.70
N THR A 142 -27.55 -13.79 -1.01
CA THR A 142 -28.28 -14.45 0.06
C THR A 142 -28.88 -15.68 -0.58
N ASN A 143 -28.21 -16.81 -0.34
CA ASN A 143 -28.66 -18.16 -0.67
C ASN A 143 -30.01 -18.36 0.00
N SER A 144 -31.06 -17.99 -0.71
CA SER A 144 -32.44 -18.26 -0.36
C SER A 144 -32.67 -19.74 -0.60
N ARG A 145 -32.28 -20.57 0.37
CA ARG A 145 -32.55 -22.00 0.39
C ARG A 145 -34.08 -22.18 0.46
N PRO A 146 -34.73 -22.83 -0.52
CA PRO A 146 -36.15 -23.12 -0.39
C PRO A 146 -36.35 -24.10 0.77
N GLN A 147 -37.18 -23.71 1.74
CA GLN A 147 -37.67 -24.61 2.77
C GLN A 147 -38.36 -25.79 2.08
N ARG A 148 -37.84 -26.99 2.32
CA ARG A 148 -38.47 -28.23 1.93
C ARG A 148 -39.55 -28.52 2.98
N ASP A 149 -40.77 -28.08 2.69
CA ASP A 149 -41.93 -28.47 3.49
C ASP A 149 -42.05 -30.00 3.43
N THR A 150 -41.90 -30.60 4.60
CA THR A 150 -42.13 -32.01 4.83
C THR A 150 -43.37 -32.09 5.71
N ALA A 151 -44.44 -32.70 5.21
CA ALA A 151 -45.63 -32.99 5.98
C ALA A 151 -46.19 -34.36 5.57
N PRO A 152 -46.86 -35.06 6.51
CA PRO A 152 -46.87 -36.53 6.65
C PRO A 152 -47.80 -37.29 5.70
#